data_AF-A0A382KIB8-F1
#
_entry.id   AF-A0A382KIB8-F1
#
_cell.length_a   1.000
_cell.length_b   1.000
_cell.length_c   1.000
_cell.angle_alpha   90.00
_cell.angle_beta   90.00
_cell.angle_gamma   90.00
#
_symmetry.space_group_name_H-M   'P 1'
#
loop_
_entity.id
_entity.type
_entity.pdbx_description
1 polymer ?
#
loop_
_entity_poly.entity_id
_entity_poly.type
_entity_poly.pdbx_seq_one_letter_code
_entity_poly.pdbx_strand_id
1 'polypeptide(L)'
;MLLSLVGFAVLLVICFAGFPLGWAMVLVGFAGFGIIRGFEPAFATLGQLILDFSMNYHFSTLPLFILMGAFVYRAALAEDMYDAAYAWLGSFRGGLAMTTV
;
A
#
# COMPACT_ATOMS: atom_id res chain seq x y z
N MET A 1 -8.52 -27.64 15.10
CA MET A 1 -8.49 -26.52 16.05
C MET A 1 -7.11 -26.32 16.68
N LEU A 2 -6.48 -27.35 17.27
CA LEU A 2 -5.11 -27.19 17.80
C LEU A 2 -4.09 -26.75 16.75
N LEU A 3 -4.07 -27.37 15.56
CA LEU A 3 -3.15 -27.00 14.48
C LEU A 3 -3.27 -25.53 14.06
N SER A 4 -4.51 -25.01 13.97
CA SER A 4 -4.76 -23.61 13.61
C SER A 4 -4.32 -22.64 14.71
N LEU A 5 -4.48 -23.02 15.98
CA LEU A 5 -3.98 -22.23 17.13
C LEU A 5 -2.44 -22.19 17.15
N VAL A 6 -1.79 -23.32 16.89
CA VAL A 6 -0.32 -23.39 16.81
C VAL A 6 0.19 -22.56 15.63
N GLY A 7 -0.42 -22.69 14.45
CA GLY A 7 -0.06 -21.88 13.28
C GLY A 7 -0.23 -20.38 13.54
N PHE A 8 -1.32 -19.98 14.21
CA PHE A 8 -1.54 -18.59 14.60
C PHE A 8 -0.49 -18.08 15.60
N ALA A 9 -0.15 -18.88 16.62
CA ALA A 9 0.89 -18.53 17.58
C ALA A 9 2.26 -18.38 16.92
N VAL A 10 2.62 -19.27 15.99
CA VAL A 10 3.87 -19.19 15.21
C VAL A 10 3.91 -17.91 14.36
N LEU A 11 2.80 -17.57 13.69
CA LEU A 11 2.70 -16.34 12.92
C LEU A 11 2.95 -15.10 13.80
N LEU A 12 2.33 -15.04 14.98
CA LEU A 12 2.53 -13.93 15.90
C LEU A 12 3.99 -13.80 16.35
N VAL A 13 4.65 -14.92 16.70
CA VAL A 13 6.06 -14.90 17.10
C VAL A 13 6.95 -14.34 15.98
N ILE A 14 6.73 -14.76 14.74
CA ILE A 14 7.49 -14.25 13.57
C ILE A 14 7.23 -12.75 13.37
N CYS A 15 5.99 -12.31 13.54
CA CYS A 15 5.63 -10.91 13.37
C CYS A 15 6.24 -10.01 14.46
N PHE A 16 6.24 -10.47 15.72
CA PHE A 16 6.87 -9.74 16.83
C PHE A 16 8.39 -9.71 16.74
N ALA A 17 9.01 -10.65 16.01
CA ALA A 17 10.43 -10.61 15.69
C ALA A 17 10.81 -9.50 14.68
N GLY A 18 9.84 -8.72 14.19
CA GLY A 18 10.06 -7.64 13.24
C GLY A 18 10.16 -8.10 11.78
N PHE A 19 9.81 -9.35 11.49
CA PHE A 19 9.79 -9.85 10.13
C PHE A 19 8.58 -9.28 9.36
N PRO A 20 8.70 -8.94 8.06
CA PRO A 20 7.59 -8.38 7.31
C PRO A 20 6.37 -9.30 7.30
N LEU A 21 5.20 -8.75 7.66
CA LEU A 21 3.96 -9.51 7.83
C LEU A 21 3.60 -10.34 6.59
N GLY A 22 3.75 -9.78 5.38
CA GLY A 22 3.42 -10.49 4.15
C GLY A 22 4.21 -11.80 3.98
N TRP A 23 5.51 -11.78 4.28
CA TRP A 23 6.34 -12.98 4.20
C TRP A 23 6.01 -13.99 5.31
N ALA A 24 5.70 -13.51 6.52
CA ALA A 24 5.24 -14.37 7.61
C ALA A 24 3.93 -15.09 7.24
N MET A 25 2.98 -14.38 6.63
CA MET A 25 1.69 -14.93 6.17
C MET A 25 1.89 -15.99 5.08
N VAL A 26 2.77 -15.72 4.10
CA VAL A 26 3.09 -16.68 3.04
C VAL A 26 3.71 -17.95 3.62
N LEU A 27 4.73 -17.83 4.47
CA LEU A 27 5.43 -18.99 5.04
C LEU A 27 4.51 -19.84 5.91
N VAL A 28 3.83 -19.22 6.88
CA VAL A 28 2.98 -19.96 7.84
C VAL A 28 1.73 -20.50 7.14
N GLY A 29 1.13 -19.71 6.25
CA GLY A 29 -0.04 -20.12 5.47
C GLY A 29 0.29 -21.28 4.53
N PHE A 30 1.39 -21.18 3.77
CA PHE A 30 1.83 -22.24 2.87
C PHE A 30 2.21 -23.52 3.61
N ALA A 31 3.03 -23.43 4.66
CA ALA A 31 3.44 -24.59 5.44
C ALA A 31 2.24 -25.26 6.13
N GLY A 32 1.37 -24.48 6.76
CA GLY A 32 0.17 -24.99 7.42
C GLY A 32 -0.81 -25.65 6.44
N PHE A 33 -1.05 -25.01 5.29
CA PHE A 33 -1.93 -25.56 4.26
C PHE A 33 -1.32 -26.79 3.59
N GLY A 34 -0.01 -26.79 3.32
CA GLY A 34 0.72 -27.93 2.76
C GLY A 34 0.68 -29.16 3.65
N ILE A 35 0.80 -28.99 4.98
CA ILE A 35 0.70 -30.10 5.94
C ILE A 35 -0.71 -30.71 5.98
N ILE A 36 -1.76 -29.88 5.83
CA ILE A 36 -3.15 -30.33 5.96
C ILE A 36 -3.71 -30.89 4.65
N ARG A 37 -3.38 -30.26 3.52
CA ARG A 37 -3.98 -30.53 2.21
C ARG A 37 -3.00 -31.12 1.18
N GLY A 38 -1.70 -31.11 1.47
CA GLY A 38 -0.64 -31.51 0.54
C GLY A 38 0.06 -30.31 -0.11
N PHE A 39 1.32 -30.50 -0.52
CA PHE A 39 2.13 -29.43 -1.10
C PHE A 39 1.69 -29.02 -2.50
N GLU A 40 1.17 -29.95 -3.30
CA GLU A 40 0.70 -29.67 -4.65
C GLU A 40 -0.48 -28.66 -4.69
N PRO A 41 -1.58 -28.85 -3.92
CA PRO A 41 -2.62 -27.82 -3.83
C PRO A 41 -2.13 -26.55 -3.13
N ALA A 42 -1.15 -26.63 -2.23
CA ALA A 42 -0.57 -25.43 -1.60
C ALA A 42 0.15 -24.52 -2.60
N PHE A 43 0.90 -25.10 -3.55
CA PHE A 43 1.53 -24.33 -4.62
C PHE A 43 0.50 -23.74 -5.58
N ALA A 44 -0.54 -24.50 -5.93
CA ALA A 44 -1.63 -24.00 -6.78
C ALA A 44 -2.34 -22.80 -6.11
N THR A 45 -2.66 -22.91 -4.82
CA THR A 45 -3.29 -21.80 -4.06
C THR A 45 -2.37 -20.60 -3.93
N LEU A 46 -1.06 -20.78 -3.69
CA LEU A 46 -0.11 -19.67 -3.68
C LEU A 46 -0.05 -18.95 -5.02
N GLY A 47 0.00 -19.71 -6.13
CA GLY A 47 0.00 -19.15 -7.47
C GLY A 47 -1.25 -18.32 -7.75
N GLN A 48 -2.42 -18.82 -7.35
CA GLN A 48 -3.67 -18.09 -7.47
C GLN A 48 -3.66 -16.79 -6.65
N LEU A 49 -3.18 -16.84 -5.40
CA LEU A 49 -3.04 -15.68 -4.52
C LEU A 49 -2.18 -14.57 -5.17
N ILE A 50 -1.07 -14.94 -5.80
CA ILE A 50 -0.19 -13.99 -6.49
C ILE A 50 -0.90 -13.34 -7.68
N LEU A 51 -1.65 -14.13 -8.45
CA LEU A 51 -2.43 -13.61 -9.58
C LEU A 51 -3.53 -12.66 -9.10
N ASP A 52 -4.27 -13.02 -8.05
CA ASP A 52 -5.33 -12.19 -7.47
C ASP A 52 -4.78 -10.86 -6.94
N PHE A 53 -3.61 -10.88 -6.28
CA PHE A 53 -2.92 -9.65 -5.86
C PHE A 53 -2.46 -8.80 -7.05
N SER A 54 -1.92 -9.43 -8.09
CA SER A 54 -1.39 -8.72 -9.27
C SER A 54 -2.51 -8.09 -10.11
N MET A 55 -3.67 -8.75 -10.18
CA MET A 55 -4.86 -8.28 -10.89
C MET A 55 -5.74 -7.36 -10.04
N ASN A 56 -5.29 -7.02 -8.83
CA ASN A 56 -6.06 -6.15 -7.95
C ASN A 56 -6.02 -4.70 -8.48
N TYR A 57 -7.19 -4.21 -8.88
CA TYR A 57 -7.38 -2.84 -9.38
C TYR A 57 -6.88 -1.76 -8.41
N HIS A 58 -6.80 -2.03 -7.09
CA HIS A 58 -6.27 -1.09 -6.12
C HIS A 58 -4.78 -0.76 -6.34
N PHE A 59 -4.00 -1.65 -6.95
CA PHE A 59 -2.61 -1.31 -7.30
C PHE A 59 -2.52 -0.39 -8.51
N SER A 60 -3.54 -0.33 -9.38
CA SER A 60 -3.57 0.60 -10.53
C SER A 60 -3.71 2.06 -10.10
N THR A 61 -4.36 2.31 -8.96
CA THR A 61 -4.50 3.67 -8.40
C THR A 61 -3.17 4.31 -8.02
N LEU A 62 -2.16 3.53 -7.62
CA LEU A 62 -0.84 4.05 -7.24
C LEU A 62 -0.08 4.67 -8.42
N PRO A 63 0.16 3.96 -9.55
CA PRO A 63 0.74 4.54 -10.75
C PRO A 63 -0.05 5.74 -11.27
N LEU A 64 -1.39 5.70 -11.23
CA LEU A 64 -2.22 6.81 -11.68
C LEU A 64 -2.03 8.06 -10.81
N PHE A 65 -1.91 7.89 -9.49
CA PHE A 65 -1.58 8.99 -8.57
C PHE A 65 -0.19 9.56 -8.84
N ILE A 66 0.80 8.70 -9.10
CA ILE A 66 2.17 9.13 -9.46
C ILE A 66 2.15 9.89 -10.80
N LEU A 67 1.41 9.40 -11.78
CA LEU A 67 1.26 10.04 -13.10
C LEU A 67 0.58 11.40 -12.98
N MET A 68 -0.50 11.49 -12.21
CA MET A 68 -1.16 12.76 -11.89
C MET A 68 -0.17 13.73 -11.23
N GLY A 69 0.59 13.29 -10.22
CA GLY A 69 1.61 14.11 -9.57
C GLY A 69 2.68 14.60 -10.56
N ALA A 70 3.13 13.75 -11.47
CA ALA A 70 4.06 14.12 -12.53
C ALA A 70 3.47 15.17 -13.49
N PHE A 71 2.18 15.07 -13.85
CA PHE A 71 1.50 16.08 -14.66
C PHE A 71 1.38 17.42 -13.92
N VAL A 72 0.97 17.41 -12.66
CA VAL A 72 0.86 18.62 -11.82
C VAL A 72 2.22 19.32 -11.70
N TYR A 73 3.29 18.56 -11.45
CA TYR A 73 4.65 19.08 -11.36
C TYR A 73 5.12 19.69 -12.67
N ARG A 74 4.90 19.00 -13.79
CA ARG A 74 5.41 19.43 -15.11
C ARG A 74 4.59 20.56 -15.74
N ALA A 75 3.32 20.68 -15.38
CA ALA A 75 2.45 21.78 -15.80
C ALA A 75 2.63 23.05 -14.96
N ALA A 76 3.56 23.07 -13.99
CA ALA A 76 3.73 24.17 -13.03
C ALA A 76 2.44 24.57 -12.30
N LEU A 77 1.48 23.64 -12.21
CA LEU A 77 0.12 23.95 -11.74
C LEU A 77 0.12 24.42 -10.27
N ALA A 78 1.08 23.95 -9.47
CA ALA A 78 1.25 24.42 -8.10
C ALA A 78 1.61 25.91 -8.02
N GLU A 79 2.41 26.40 -8.97
CA GLU A 79 2.83 27.80 -9.07
C GLU A 79 1.66 28.67 -9.56
N ASP A 80 0.95 28.23 -10.60
CA ASP A 80 -0.27 28.91 -11.09
C ASP A 80 -1.35 28.99 -10.00
N MET A 81 -1.52 27.93 -9.20
CA MET A 81 -2.46 27.91 -8.09
C MET A 81 -2.04 28.85 -6.95
N TYR A 82 -0.72 28.95 -6.68
CA TYR A 82 -0.18 29.88 -5.70
C TYR A 82 -0.42 31.34 -6.14
N ASP A 83 -0.11 31.66 -7.39
CA ASP A 83 -0.30 32.99 -7.96
C ASP A 83 -1.78 33.38 -8.00
N ALA A 84 -2.67 32.45 -8.37
CA ALA A 84 -4.11 32.68 -8.34
C ALA A 84 -4.63 32.92 -6.91
N ALA A 85 -4.17 32.11 -5.93
CA ALA A 85 -4.51 32.31 -4.53
C ALA A 85 -3.98 33.66 -4.01
N TYR A 86 -2.76 34.04 -4.39
CA TYR A 86 -2.14 35.30 -4.03
C TYR A 86 -2.87 36.50 -4.67
N ALA A 87 -3.30 36.41 -5.93
CA ALA A 87 -4.09 37.45 -6.58
C ALA A 87 -5.44 37.68 -5.88
N TRP A 88 -6.05 36.64 -5.32
CA TRP A 88 -7.31 36.74 -4.59
C TRP A 88 -7.14 37.25 -3.15
N LEU A 89 -6.17 36.71 -2.40
CA LEU A 89 -5.97 37.00 -0.98
C LEU A 89 -4.99 38.15 -0.71
N GLY A 90 -4.08 38.45 -1.64
CA GLY A 90 -3.05 39.48 -1.51
C GLY A 90 -3.58 40.91 -1.54
N SER A 91 -4.81 41.13 -2.00
CA SER A 91 -5.48 42.45 -1.95
C SER A 91 -5.92 42.86 -0.54
N PHE A 92 -5.95 41.93 0.42
CA PHE A 92 -6.24 42.21 1.83
C PHE A 92 -4.96 42.58 2.61
N ARG A 93 -5.03 43.64 3.42
CA ARG A 93 -3.90 44.12 4.27
C ARG A 93 -3.47 42.98 5.22
N GLY A 94 -2.29 42.41 4.97
CA GLY A 94 -1.74 41.26 5.70
C GLY A 94 -1.61 39.95 4.89
N GLY A 95 -2.01 39.94 3.60
CA GLY A 95 -2.07 38.74 2.77
C GLY A 95 -0.77 37.94 2.61
N LEU A 96 0.40 38.60 2.58
CA LEU A 96 1.72 37.95 2.51
C LEU A 96 2.01 37.02 3.70
N ALA A 97 1.43 37.27 4.89
CA ALA A 97 1.61 36.41 6.06
C ALA A 97 0.71 35.16 6.02
N MET A 98 -0.37 35.17 5.24
CA MET A 98 -1.27 34.01 5.10
C MET A 98 -0.86 33.06 3.97
N THR A 99 0.03 33.47 3.07
CA THR A 99 0.47 32.65 1.92
C THR A 99 1.71 31.79 2.23
N THR A 100 2.35 31.97 3.38
CA THR A 100 3.59 31.25 3.75
C THR A 100 3.32 30.06 4.69
N VAL A 101 2.85 28.94 4.14
CA VAL A 101 3.16 27.56 4.58
C VAL A 101 3.25 26.68 3.34
#